data_AF-A0A529SGB9-F1
#
_entry.id   AF-A0A529SGB9-F1
#
_cell.length_a   1.000
_cell.length_b   1.000
_cell.length_c   1.000
_cell.angle_alpha   90.00
_cell.angle_beta   90.00
_cell.angle_gamma   90.00
#
_symmetry.space_group_name_H-M   'P 1'
#
loop_
_entity.id
_entity.type
_entity.pdbx_description
1 polymer ?
#
loop_
_entity_poly.entity_id
_entity_poly.type
_entity_poly.pdbx_seq_one_letter_code
_entity_poly.pdbx_strand_id
1 'polypeptide(L)'
;DGTELLWQAGPEWRRHSPVLFPIVGRLKGDQLRHRGQTYPMTQHGFARDRRFAWAEQGPTACTLVLSDDAETRTHYPFAFRLAIGYELKPRQLGVTFEITNNGDEPLPASIGAHPAFNWPLLPE
;
A
#
# COMPACT_ATOMS: atom_id res chain seq x y z
N ASP A 1 7.78 2.62 26.92
CA ASP A 1 6.52 2.77 27.69
C ASP A 1 5.44 1.81 27.21
N GLY A 2 5.47 1.36 25.96
CA GLY A 2 4.52 0.35 25.45
C GLY A 2 3.20 0.97 24.97
N THR A 3 3.18 2.29 24.80
CA THR A 3 2.04 3.05 24.28
C THR A 3 1.72 2.65 22.85
N GLU A 4 0.49 2.25 22.59
CA GLU A 4 0.00 1.96 21.24
C GLU A 4 -0.30 3.26 20.49
N LEU A 5 0.53 3.58 19.49
CA LEU A 5 0.42 4.81 18.71
C LEU A 5 -0.56 4.67 17.54
N LEU A 6 -0.69 3.48 16.94
CA LEU A 6 -1.55 3.26 15.78
C LEU A 6 -3.00 3.04 16.21
N TRP A 7 -3.90 3.64 15.46
CA TRP A 7 -5.33 3.40 15.60
C TRP A 7 -5.67 1.93 15.36
N GLN A 8 -6.51 1.36 16.24
CA GLN A 8 -6.80 -0.09 16.32
C GLN A 8 -8.01 -0.53 15.49
N ALA A 9 -8.32 0.17 14.40
CA ALA A 9 -9.38 -0.18 13.44
C ALA A 9 -10.81 -0.34 14.05
N GLY A 10 -11.17 0.56 14.96
CA GLY A 10 -12.50 0.63 15.57
C GLY A 10 -13.65 0.90 14.58
N PRO A 11 -14.91 0.92 15.06
CA PRO A 11 -16.10 1.08 14.20
C PRO A 11 -16.12 2.35 13.36
N GLU A 12 -15.48 3.41 13.82
CA GLU A 12 -15.36 4.70 13.14
C GLU A 12 -14.51 4.59 11.87
N TRP A 13 -13.48 3.74 11.90
CA TRP A 13 -12.63 3.48 10.75
C TRP A 13 -11.96 2.10 10.85
N ARG A 14 -12.36 1.16 9.99
CA ARG A 14 -11.99 -0.26 10.06
C ARG A 14 -10.60 -0.60 9.50
N ARG A 15 -9.65 0.33 9.52
CA ARG A 15 -8.28 0.13 9.01
C ARG A 15 -7.26 0.78 9.95
N HIS A 16 -5.98 0.43 9.80
CA HIS A 16 -4.88 0.93 10.66
C HIS A 16 -3.95 1.88 9.87
N SER A 17 -3.19 1.31 8.93
CA SER A 17 -2.29 2.03 8.03
C SER A 17 -2.29 1.40 6.62
N PRO A 18 -3.34 1.62 5.82
CA PRO A 18 -3.42 1.06 4.47
C PRO A 18 -2.31 1.57 3.54
N VAL A 19 -1.85 0.68 2.67
CA VAL A 19 -1.00 1.02 1.52
C VAL A 19 -1.89 1.33 0.32
N LEU A 20 -1.68 2.48 -0.30
CA LEU A 20 -2.48 3.00 -1.41
C LEU A 20 -1.70 2.83 -2.71
N PHE A 21 -2.11 1.85 -3.53
CA PHE A 21 -1.48 1.55 -4.82
C PHE A 21 -2.48 0.76 -5.71
N PRO A 22 -2.55 1.03 -7.03
CA PRO A 22 -1.70 1.91 -7.83
C PRO A 22 -2.21 3.36 -7.94
N ILE A 23 -3.23 3.74 -7.17
CA ILE A 23 -3.76 5.11 -7.14
C ILE A 23 -3.88 5.63 -5.69
N VAL A 24 -3.88 6.94 -5.55
CA VAL A 24 -4.27 7.63 -4.31
C VAL A 24 -5.59 8.38 -4.56
N GLY A 25 -6.53 8.28 -3.63
CA GLY A 25 -7.86 8.88 -3.77
C GLY A 25 -8.76 8.04 -4.67
N ARG A 26 -9.64 8.68 -5.44
CA ARG A 26 -10.66 8.01 -6.27
C ARG A 26 -10.58 8.50 -7.71
N LEU A 27 -10.69 7.58 -8.66
CA LEU A 27 -10.83 7.94 -10.08
C LEU A 27 -12.28 8.31 -10.40
N LYS A 28 -12.47 9.16 -11.41
CA LYS A 28 -13.81 9.50 -11.91
C LYS A 28 -14.51 8.23 -12.41
N GLY A 29 -15.66 7.92 -11.82
CA GLY A 29 -16.45 6.73 -12.17
C GLY A 29 -15.81 5.39 -11.78
N ASP A 30 -14.82 5.38 -10.87
CA ASP A 30 -14.08 4.18 -10.44
C ASP A 30 -13.44 3.42 -11.61
N GLN A 31 -12.92 4.16 -12.58
CA GLN A 31 -12.41 3.61 -13.84
C GLN A 31 -11.04 4.17 -14.21
N LEU A 32 -10.13 3.27 -14.52
CA LEU A 32 -8.89 3.56 -15.23
C LEU A 32 -9.13 3.32 -16.74
N ARG A 33 -8.61 4.21 -17.58
CA ARG A 33 -8.65 4.05 -19.04
C ARG A 33 -7.23 3.92 -19.59
N HIS A 34 -6.98 2.86 -20.35
CA HIS A 34 -5.69 2.61 -21.00
C HIS A 34 -5.90 1.93 -22.33
N ARG A 35 -5.25 2.43 -23.40
CA ARG A 35 -5.30 1.88 -24.76
C ARG A 35 -6.72 1.55 -25.26
N GLY A 36 -7.67 2.45 -25.01
CA GLY A 36 -9.07 2.27 -25.42
C GLY A 36 -9.90 1.33 -24.55
N GLN A 37 -9.29 0.67 -23.56
CA GLN A 37 -9.97 -0.22 -22.62
C GLN A 37 -10.19 0.45 -21.27
N THR A 38 -11.23 0.00 -20.58
CA THR A 38 -11.62 0.47 -19.25
C THR A 38 -11.43 -0.63 -18.22
N TYR A 39 -10.81 -0.29 -17.09
CA TYR A 39 -10.54 -1.20 -15.99
C TYR A 39 -11.19 -0.67 -14.71
N PRO A 40 -11.97 -1.47 -13.97
CA PRO A 40 -12.55 -1.06 -12.70
C PRO A 40 -11.44 -0.84 -11.67
N MET A 41 -11.49 0.28 -10.95
CA MET A 41 -10.49 0.67 -9.97
C MET A 41 -11.16 1.34 -8.78
N THR A 42 -11.20 0.65 -7.64
CA THR A 42 -11.76 1.19 -6.40
C THR A 42 -10.87 2.29 -5.82
N GLN A 43 -11.45 3.14 -4.96
CA GLN A 43 -10.72 4.14 -4.20
C GLN A 43 -9.44 3.54 -3.56
N HIS A 44 -8.33 4.28 -3.64
CA HIS A 44 -6.99 3.95 -3.14
C HIS A 44 -6.36 2.67 -3.73
N GLY A 45 -6.89 2.19 -4.86
CA GLY A 45 -6.38 1.00 -5.52
C GLY A 45 -6.70 -0.28 -4.76
N PHE A 46 -5.88 -1.32 -4.98
CA PHE A 46 -6.12 -2.67 -4.47
C PHE A 46 -5.07 -3.16 -3.48
N ALA A 47 -3.88 -2.53 -3.37
CA ALA A 47 -2.78 -3.10 -2.57
C ALA A 47 -3.16 -3.40 -1.11
N ARG A 48 -3.92 -2.52 -0.46
CA ARG A 48 -4.42 -2.71 0.92
C ARG A 48 -5.34 -3.92 1.14
N ASP A 49 -5.86 -4.51 0.06
CA ASP A 49 -6.79 -5.65 0.09
C ASP A 49 -6.10 -6.93 -0.42
N ARG A 50 -4.78 -6.89 -0.65
CA ARG A 50 -3.97 -8.01 -1.14
C ARG A 50 -2.95 -8.47 -0.10
N ARG A 51 -2.62 -9.76 -0.14
CA ARG A 51 -1.56 -10.34 0.68
C ARG A 51 -0.21 -10.14 0.00
N PHE A 52 0.74 -9.58 0.75
CA PHE A 52 2.13 -9.49 0.35
C PHE A 52 2.89 -10.76 0.78
N ALA A 53 3.88 -11.15 -0.02
CA ALA A 53 4.81 -12.21 0.31
C ALA A 53 6.02 -11.66 1.07
N TRP A 54 6.61 -12.46 1.96
CA TRP A 54 7.88 -12.12 2.58
C TRP A 54 9.02 -12.21 1.57
N ALA A 55 9.83 -11.16 1.48
CA ALA A 55 11.12 -11.19 0.80
C ALA A 55 12.27 -11.30 1.80
N GLU A 56 12.21 -10.56 2.90
CA GLU A 56 13.22 -10.56 3.97
C GLU A 56 12.56 -10.43 5.33
N GLN A 57 13.12 -11.09 6.34
CA GLN A 57 12.67 -11.04 7.73
C GLN A 57 13.88 -11.02 8.65
N GLY A 58 13.89 -10.10 9.60
CA GLY A 58 14.93 -9.95 10.61
C GLY A 58 14.38 -9.36 11.90
N PRO A 59 15.20 -9.26 12.95
CA PRO A 59 14.77 -8.81 14.27
C PRO A 59 14.35 -7.33 14.30
N THR A 60 14.91 -6.49 13.42
CA THR A 60 14.65 -5.04 13.39
C THR A 60 14.24 -4.53 12.01
N ALA A 61 14.16 -5.39 11.00
CA ALA A 61 13.77 -4.99 9.66
C ALA A 61 13.10 -6.14 8.91
N CYS A 62 12.23 -5.81 7.97
CA CYS A 62 11.64 -6.77 7.06
C CYS A 62 11.24 -6.13 5.73
N THR A 63 11.10 -6.97 4.70
CA THR A 63 10.64 -6.54 3.38
C THR A 63 9.51 -7.45 2.90
N LEU A 64 8.41 -6.84 2.46
CA LEU A 64 7.21 -7.48 1.94
C LEU A 64 7.03 -7.10 0.46
N VAL A 65 6.54 -8.02 -0.37
CA VAL A 65 6.40 -7.81 -1.82
C VAL A 65 5.00 -8.18 -2.32
N LEU A 66 4.44 -7.32 -3.16
CA LEU A 66 3.28 -7.60 -3.99
C LEU A 66 3.69 -7.49 -5.46
N SER A 67 3.46 -8.55 -6.22
CA SER A 67 3.66 -8.56 -7.67
C SER A 67 2.31 -8.62 -8.38
N ASP A 68 2.28 -8.17 -9.63
CA ASP A 68 1.10 -8.33 -10.46
C ASP A 68 0.76 -9.81 -10.67
N ASP A 69 -0.52 -10.10 -10.80
CA ASP A 69 -1.04 -11.39 -11.20
C ASP A 69 -2.28 -11.25 -12.10
N ALA A 70 -2.88 -12.38 -12.45
CA ALA A 70 -4.06 -12.41 -13.31
C ALA A 70 -5.22 -11.56 -12.76
N GLU A 71 -5.41 -11.52 -11.43
CA GLU A 71 -6.48 -10.75 -10.81
C GLU A 71 -6.18 -9.24 -10.84
N THR A 72 -4.98 -8.82 -10.43
CA THR A 72 -4.61 -7.40 -10.47
C THR A 72 -4.67 -6.85 -11.89
N ARG A 73 -4.31 -7.66 -12.90
CA ARG A 73 -4.35 -7.29 -14.32
C ARG A 73 -5.76 -7.04 -14.85
N THR A 74 -6.81 -7.52 -14.19
CA THR A 74 -8.20 -7.15 -14.52
C THR A 74 -8.55 -5.71 -14.11
N HIS A 75 -7.80 -5.13 -13.18
CA HIS A 75 -8.00 -3.77 -12.66
C HIS A 75 -6.93 -2.79 -13.15
N TYR A 76 -5.72 -3.28 -13.40
CA TYR A 76 -4.55 -2.48 -13.71
C TYR A 76 -3.64 -3.27 -14.65
N PRO A 77 -3.66 -3.00 -15.97
CA PRO A 77 -3.06 -3.86 -16.99
C PRO A 77 -1.54 -3.70 -17.12
N PHE A 78 -0.83 -3.47 -16.02
CA PHE A 78 0.60 -3.25 -16.02
C PHE A 78 1.30 -4.30 -15.16
N ALA A 79 2.49 -4.72 -15.62
CA ALA A 79 3.39 -5.51 -14.80
C ALA A 79 4.02 -4.64 -13.72
N PHE A 80 4.07 -5.11 -12.48
CA PHE A 80 4.68 -4.37 -11.38
C PHE A 80 5.24 -5.30 -10.31
N ARG A 81 6.20 -4.76 -9.56
CA ARG A 81 6.61 -5.29 -8.26
C ARG A 81 6.65 -4.13 -7.27
N LEU A 82 5.84 -4.20 -6.23
CA LEU A 82 5.84 -3.28 -5.10
C LEU A 82 6.51 -3.97 -3.92
N ALA A 83 7.70 -3.50 -3.54
CA ALA A 83 8.36 -3.90 -2.30
C ALA A 83 8.19 -2.81 -1.24
N ILE A 84 7.90 -3.23 -0.01
CA ILE A 84 7.74 -2.37 1.15
C ILE A 84 8.70 -2.85 2.22
N GLY A 85 9.70 -2.02 2.50
CA GLY A 85 10.65 -2.22 3.59
C GLY A 85 10.16 -1.53 4.86
N TYR A 86 10.29 -2.21 5.99
CA TYR A 86 10.08 -1.66 7.32
C TYR A 86 11.36 -1.81 8.13
N GLU A 87 11.82 -0.74 8.79
CA GLU A 87 13.03 -0.74 9.60
C GLU A 87 12.75 -0.05 10.95
N LEU A 88 13.06 -0.74 12.05
CA LEU A 88 12.96 -0.21 13.40
C LEU A 88 14.27 0.47 13.81
N LYS A 89 14.16 1.74 14.20
CA LYS A 89 15.21 2.56 14.80
C LYS A 89 14.74 3.09 16.16
N PRO A 90 15.64 3.59 17.01
CA PRO A 90 15.24 4.20 18.28
C PRO A 90 14.15 5.27 18.07
N ARG A 91 12.94 5.01 18.57
CA ARG A 91 11.76 5.90 18.47
C ARG A 91 11.35 6.24 17.04
N GLN A 92 11.68 5.40 16.05
CA GLN A 92 11.35 5.64 14.64
C GLN A 92 11.04 4.33 13.91
N LEU A 93 10.03 4.38 13.04
CA LEU A 93 9.78 3.36 12.03
C LEU A 93 10.11 3.96 10.65
N GLY A 94 11.14 3.43 10.00
CA GLY A 94 11.43 3.70 8.60
C GLY A 94 10.52 2.86 7.71
N VAL A 95 9.93 3.47 6.68
CA VAL A 95 9.14 2.77 5.67
C VAL A 95 9.64 3.18 4.30
N THR A 96 10.02 2.20 3.48
CA THR A 96 10.53 2.43 2.13
C THR A 96 9.61 1.73 1.13
N PHE A 97 9.22 2.44 0.08
CA PHE A 97 8.46 1.89 -1.04
C PHE A 97 9.36 1.83 -2.26
N GLU A 98 9.48 0.65 -2.86
CA GLU A 98 10.16 0.44 -4.14
C GLU A 98 9.16 -0.12 -5.14
N ILE A 99 9.01 0.56 -6.28
CA ILE A 99 8.13 0.13 -7.37
C ILE A 99 9.01 -0.18 -8.57
N THR A 100 9.04 -1.44 -8.97
CA THR A 100 9.71 -1.90 -10.17
C THR A 100 8.67 -2.06 -11.29
N ASN A 101 8.94 -1.46 -12.44
CA ASN A 101 8.24 -1.75 -13.67
C ASN A 101 8.86 -2.98 -14.34
N ASN A 102 8.15 -4.10 -14.34
CA ASN A 102 8.60 -5.35 -14.97
C ASN A 102 8.07 -5.53 -16.40
N GLY A 103 7.44 -4.50 -16.97
CA GLY A 103 6.85 -4.54 -18.30
C GLY A 103 7.61 -3.71 -19.32
N ASP A 104 7.13 -3.76 -20.56
CA ASP A 104 7.76 -3.11 -21.71
C ASP A 104 7.17 -1.73 -22.04
N GLU A 105 6.26 -1.23 -21.19
CA GLU A 105 5.67 0.11 -21.33
C GLU A 105 5.83 0.92 -20.03
N PRO A 106 5.76 2.27 -20.08
CA PRO A 106 5.78 3.08 -18.88
C PRO A 106 4.68 2.65 -17.88
N LEU A 107 5.04 2.58 -16.60
CA LEU A 107 4.13 2.21 -15.50
C LEU A 107 3.53 3.47 -14.84
N PRO A 108 2.27 3.85 -15.12
CA PRO A 108 1.63 4.98 -14.47
C PRO A 108 1.14 4.58 -13.09
N ALA A 109 1.77 5.08 -12.02
CA ALA A 109 1.41 4.73 -10.66
C ALA A 109 1.41 5.93 -9.71
N SER A 110 0.63 5.81 -8.64
CA SER A 110 0.76 6.59 -7.42
C SER A 110 0.93 5.64 -6.24
N ILE A 111 1.68 6.09 -5.24
CA ILE A 111 1.92 5.36 -4.00
C ILE A 111 1.63 6.27 -2.80
N GLY A 112 1.00 5.72 -1.78
CA GLY A 112 0.77 6.43 -0.53
C GLY A 112 0.66 5.48 0.66
N ALA A 113 0.92 6.03 1.84
CA ALA A 113 0.63 5.39 3.11
C ALA A 113 -0.48 6.16 3.82
N HIS A 114 -1.35 5.47 4.55
CA HIS A 114 -2.47 6.10 5.24
C HIS A 114 -2.52 5.70 6.73
N PRO A 115 -1.48 5.95 7.54
CA PRO A 115 -1.52 5.68 8.97
C PRO A 115 -2.54 6.57 9.66
N ALA A 116 -3.36 5.98 10.54
CA ALA A 116 -4.04 6.75 11.59
C ALA A 116 -3.37 6.48 12.93
N PHE A 117 -3.22 7.56 13.70
CA PHE A 117 -2.65 7.52 15.04
C PHE A 117 -3.71 7.84 16.08
N ASN A 118 -3.58 7.23 17.26
CA ASN A 118 -4.45 7.54 18.39
C ASN A 118 -4.25 9.00 18.83
N TRP A 119 -5.33 9.60 19.35
CA TRP A 119 -5.31 10.94 19.94
C TRP A 119 -5.94 10.92 21.35
N PRO A 120 -5.30 11.52 22.37
CA PRO A 120 -3.97 12.13 22.33
C PRO A 120 -2.86 11.11 22.02
N LEU A 121 -1.78 11.58 21.37
CA LEU A 121 -0.66 10.71 20.94
C LEU A 121 0.13 10.11 22.11
N LEU A 122 0.17 10.83 23.23
CA LEU A 122 0.79 10.39 24.47
C LEU A 122 -0.27 10.46 25.58
N PRO A 123 -0.37 9.42 26.43
CA PRO A 123 -1.15 9.53 27.66
C PRO A 123 -0.55 10.64 28.54
N GLU A 124 -1.41 11.32 29.30
CA GLU A 124 -0.98 12.25 30.36
C GLU A 124 -0.17 11.53 31.45
#